data_AF-A0A1F8WVK3-F1
#
_entry.id   AF-A0A1F8WVK3-F1
#
_cell.length_a   1.000
_cell.length_b   1.000
_cell.length_c   1.000
_cell.angle_alpha   90.00
_cell.angle_beta   90.00
_cell.angle_gamma   90.00
#
_symmetry.space_group_name_H-M   'P 1'
#
loop_
_entity.id
_entity.type
_entity.pdbx_description
1 polymer ?
#
loop_
_entity_poly.entity_id
_entity_poly.type
_entity_poly.pdbx_seq_one_letter_code
_entity_poly.pdbx_strand_id
1 'polypeptide(L)' 'MTKNTSYQEDLFEALKGPREAAAYLNAAIEDGDKEVLLLAMRNVAQAHSGMSTIAKKSAYKSRKPLS' A
#
# COMPACT_ATOMS: atom_id res chain seq x y z
N MET A 1 10.48 -15.53 -3.30
CA MET A 1 9.06 -15.13 -3.17
C MET A 1 9.01 -13.74 -2.56
N THR A 2 9.15 -12.67 -3.35
CA THR A 2 9.04 -11.28 -2.88
C THR A 2 7.56 -10.87 -2.86
N LYS A 3 6.84 -11.29 -1.81
CA LYS A 3 5.39 -11.04 -1.64
C LYS A 3 5.03 -9.58 -1.29
N ASN A 4 6.02 -8.75 -0.99
CA ASN A 4 5.78 -7.41 -0.43
C ASN A 4 5.30 -6.40 -1.49
N THR A 5 5.80 -6.49 -2.73
CA THR A 5 5.43 -5.54 -3.80
C THR A 5 4.02 -5.79 -4.34
N SER A 6 3.62 -7.06 -4.51
CA SER A 6 2.26 -7.42 -4.96
C SER A 6 1.22 -6.94 -3.96
N TYR A 7 1.44 -7.16 -2.66
CA TYR A 7 0.48 -6.80 -1.62
C TYR A 7 0.17 -5.29 -1.60
N GLN A 8 1.18 -4.44 -1.79
CA GLN A 8 0.97 -2.99 -1.85
C GLN A 8 0.25 -2.57 -3.13
N GLU A 9 0.55 -3.18 -4.28
CA GLU A 9 -0.16 -2.93 -5.54
C GLU A 9 -1.63 -3.34 -5.42
N ASP A 10 -1.90 -4.54 -4.91
CA ASP A 10 -3.25 -5.07 -4.69
C ASP A 10 -4.03 -4.19 -3.69
N LEU A 11 -3.36 -3.73 -2.62
CA LEU A 11 -3.95 -2.80 -1.65
C LEU A 11 -4.33 -1.49 -2.31
N PHE A 12 -3.45 -0.87 -3.10
CA PHE A 12 -3.77 0.41 -3.75
C PHE A 12 -4.86 0.26 -4.81
N GLU A 13 -4.90 -0.85 -5.54
CA GLU A 13 -6.01 -1.14 -6.47
C GLU A 13 -7.34 -1.28 -5.72
N ALA A 14 -7.36 -1.99 -4.58
CA ALA A 14 -8.56 -2.08 -3.75
C ALA A 14 -8.99 -0.70 -3.22
N LEU A 15 -8.04 0.11 -2.73
CA LEU A 15 -8.31 1.42 -2.14
C LEU A 15 -8.76 2.50 -3.13
N LYS A 16 -8.74 2.26 -4.45
CA LYS A 16 -9.41 3.13 -5.44
C LYS A 16 -10.94 3.08 -5.30
N GLY A 17 -11.46 1.97 -4.78
CA GLY A 17 -12.87 1.79 -4.53
C GLY A 17 -13.28 2.59 -3.28
N PRO A 18 -14.29 3.49 -3.36
CA PRO A 18 -14.70 4.28 -2.21
C PRO A 18 -15.21 3.42 -1.04
N ARG A 19 -15.75 2.23 -1.32
CA ARG A 19 -16.18 1.27 -0.29
C ARG A 19 -15.01 0.65 0.46
N GLU A 20 -13.96 0.23 -0.26
CA GLU A 20 -12.79 -0.38 0.37
C GLU A 20 -11.94 0.64 1.10
N ALA A 21 -11.80 1.85 0.55
CA ALA A 21 -11.18 2.96 1.27
C ALA A 21 -11.90 3.27 2.60
N ALA A 22 -13.24 3.29 2.59
CA ALA A 22 -14.02 3.50 3.80
C ALA A 22 -13.86 2.36 4.81
N ALA A 23 -13.90 1.10 4.36
CA ALA A 23 -13.68 -0.06 5.23
C ALA A 23 -12.29 -0.05 5.87
N TYR A 24 -11.26 0.31 5.09
CA TYR A 24 -9.88 0.39 5.57
C TYR A 24 -9.67 1.51 6.59
N LEU A 25 -10.29 2.68 6.36
CA LEU A 25 -10.27 3.78 7.33
C LEU A 25 -11.05 3.44 8.60
N ASN A 26 -12.21 2.81 8.48
CA ASN A 26 -13.02 2.39 9.63
C ASN A 26 -12.25 1.40 10.52
N ALA A 27 -11.58 0.42 9.92
CA ALA A 27 -10.73 -0.52 10.67
C ALA A 27 -9.62 0.21 11.45
N ALA A 28 -9.01 1.23 10.84
CA ALA A 28 -8.00 2.04 11.50
C ALA A 28 -8.56 2.93 12.63
N ILE A 29 -9.82 3.40 12.50
CA ILE A 29 -10.52 4.14 13.55
C ILE A 29 -10.89 3.22 14.72
N GLU A 30 -11.36 2.00 14.43
CA GLU A 30 -11.72 1.00 15.45
C GLU A 30 -10.53 0.54 16.28
N ASP A 31 -9.33 0.50 15.70
CA ASP A 31 -8.08 0.19 16.41
C ASP A 31 -7.69 1.30 17.41
N GLY A 32 -8.23 2.52 17.26
CA GLY A 32 -8.03 3.64 18.17
C GLY A 32 -6.62 4.26 18.12
N ASP A 33 -5.74 3.75 17.26
CA ASP A 33 -4.38 4.25 17.07
C ASP A 33 -4.35 5.36 16.01
N LYS A 34 -3.87 6.53 16.43
CA LYS A 34 -3.73 7.70 15.56
C LYS A 34 -2.70 7.47 14.45
N GLU A 35 -1.62 6.75 14.72
CA GLU A 35 -0.59 6.46 13.72
C GLU A 35 -1.14 5.54 12.62
N VAL A 36 -1.92 4.53 13.02
CA VAL A 36 -2.61 3.61 12.09
C VAL A 36 -3.62 4.36 11.23
N LEU A 37 -4.41 5.26 11.82
CA LEU A 37 -5.36 6.09 11.07
C LEU A 37 -4.65 7.00 10.06
N LEU A 38 -3.58 7.68 10.47
CA LEU A 38 -2.81 8.55 9.58
C LEU A 38 -2.15 7.76 8.45
N LEU A 39 -1.65 6.56 8.73
CA LEU A 39 -1.12 5.65 7.72
C LEU A 39 -2.22 5.23 6.73
N ALA A 40 -3.40 4.87 7.23
CA ALA A 40 -4.52 4.48 6.39
C ALA A 40 -4.98 5.62 5.46
N MET A 41 -5.05 6.85 5.97
CA MET A 41 -5.35 8.05 5.19
C MET A 41 -4.30 8.32 4.11
N ARG A 42 -3.00 8.13 4.41
CA ARG A 42 -1.92 8.25 3.42
C ARG A 42 -2.08 7.23 2.29
N ASN A 43 -2.37 5.97 2.63
CA ASN A 43 -2.54 4.91 1.64
C ASN A 43 -3.73 5.20 0.71
N VAL A 44 -4.87 5.66 1.24
CA VAL A 44 -6.05 6.07 0.45
C VAL A 44 -5.71 7.27 -0.44
N ALA A 45 -5.03 8.28 0.09
CA ALA A 45 -4.61 9.45 -0.69
C ALA A 45 -3.67 9.06 -1.84
N GLN A 46 -2.71 8.15 -1.60
CA GLN A 46 -1.79 7.66 -2.61
C GLN A 46 -2.48 6.83 -3.70
N ALA A 47 -3.47 6.01 -3.33
CA ALA A 47 -4.28 5.25 -4.27
C ALA A 47 -5.10 6.17 -5.20
N HIS A 48 -5.64 7.26 -4.66
CA HIS A 48 -6.46 8.21 -5.40
C HIS A 48 -5.67 9.26 -6.19
N SER A 49 -4.46 9.66 -5.77
CA SER A 49 -3.68 10.72 -6.43
C SER A 49 -2.96 10.29 -7.70
N GLY A 50 -3.15 9.05 -8.18
CA GLY A 50 -2.48 8.52 -9.36
C GLY A 50 -0.96 8.32 -9.20
N MET A 51 -0.41 8.46 -7.99
CA MET A 51 1.00 8.23 -7.67
C MET A 51 1.30 6.74 -7.39
N SER A 52 0.42 5.83 -7.79
CA SER A 52 0.64 4.38 -7.71
C SER A 52 1.85 3.90 -8.51
N THR A 53 2.50 4.78 -9.28
CA THR A 53 3.69 4.49 -10.09
C THR A 53 5.03 4.57 -9.35
N ILE A 54 5.12 5.11 -8.12
CA ILE A 54 6.41 5.27 -7.39
C ILE A 54 6.69 4.12 -6.40
N ALA A 55 6.24 2.89 -6.71
CA ALA A 55 6.76 1.68 -6.05
C ALA A 55 7.68 0.85 -6.96
N LYS A 56 7.99 1.32 -8.18
CA LYS A 56 8.86 0.60 -9.14
C LYS A 56 10.36 0.91 -9.03
N LYS A 57 10.84 1.42 -7.89
CA LYS A 57 12.27 1.78 -7.73
C LYS A 57 12.98 1.09 -6.56
N SER A 58 12.56 -0.12 -6.18
CA SER A 58 13.38 -0.99 -5.34
C SER A 58 13.31 -2.47 -5.75
N ALA A 59 13.30 -2.72 -7.06
CA ALA A 59 13.77 -3.98 -7.61
C ALA A 59 15.21 -3.78 -8.12
N TYR A 60 16.11 -3.28 -7.25
CA TYR A 60 17.53 -3.31 -7.59
C TYR A 60 17.97 -4.77 -7.60
N LYS A 61 18.33 -5.17 -8.80
CA LYS A 61 18.85 -6.47 -9.21
C LYS A 61 20.07 -6.84 -8.38
N SER A 62 19.98 -7.88 -7.56
CA SER A 62 21.15 -8.66 -7.14
C SER A 62 20.89 -10.13 -7.46
N ARG A 63 21.15 -10.46 -8.72
CA ARG A 63 21.23 -11.84 -9.20
C ARG A 63 22.63 -12.38 -8.87
N LYS A 64 22.63 -13.47 -8.07
CA LYS A 64 23.56 -14.63 -8.10
C LYS A 64 24.93 -14.48 -7.38
N PRO A 65 25.25 -15.36 -6.42
CA PRO A 65 26.58 -15.93 -6.30
C PRO A 65 26.58 -17.28 -7.05
N LEU A 66 27.42 -17.40 -8.07
CA LEU A 66 27.85 -18.70 -8.59
C LEU A 66 29.28 -18.54 -9.08
N SER A 67 30.21 -18.79 -8.18
CA SER A 67 31.43 -19.55 -8.44
C SER A 67 31.83 -20.28 -7.16
#